data_AF-A0A1A8QCF9-F1
#
_entry.id   AF-A0A1A8QCF9-F1
#
_cell.length_a   1.000
_cell.length_b   1.000
_cell.length_c   1.000
_cell.angle_alpha   90.00
_cell.angle_beta   90.00
_cell.angle_gamma   90.00
#
_symmetry.space_group_name_H-M   'P 1'
#
loop_
_entity.id
_entity.type
_entity.pdbx_description
1 polymer ?
#
loop_
_entity_poly.entity_id
_entity_poly.type
_entity_poly.pdbx_seq_one_letter_code
_entity_poly.pdbx_strand_id
1 'polypeptide(L)'
;QQQAGLQREELEAEMEKIREEESFLRHHLSISVKENRRLEMELLDSTEKLVEAQSQVTKLQTNLESIMKDKFGDLDPGSADFLLQEERLKQLRSSYEAQCRELQDRIDELQSELQECRTLGRAQEPCSKPLSEELESKSPGTESDPGLGSDEVQPFSMSLEAEMMLEQLKGQHFQEMEELRNQLETKISEFDKIVENQKVAHEDQKATLIVQHQQEVQTLKEEVASVQSQLEQVALEQTRLEQNQAGKRKELETQQEEVENLRQQLLEAHRHITDLEDQLITVEGQQAQTEEDRLTVMEELRTQHAVEITRLKEEQAELEARVAEEREELQDQKAELERRLLDGWEREKKVLEEFHQSDLKAQVEEAKRMFEEEREEVVKKLTNQWQEERARLDEQNNESLQVLLEEEMLKLVKEQEEKENQLKEQWERERAQLQQHHEKVTLDRIVQERLQLQEQLEQRERRLR
;
A
#
# COMPACT_ATOMS: atom_id res chain seq x y z
N GLN A 1 31.97 70.63 25.06
CA GLN A 1 30.67 70.64 24.34
C GLN A 1 30.69 69.71 23.14
N GLN A 2 31.49 69.95 22.09
CA GLN A 2 31.51 69.12 20.85
C GLN A 2 31.54 67.59 21.08
N GLN A 3 32.39 67.06 21.96
CA GLN A 3 32.45 65.63 22.25
C GLN A 3 31.13 65.02 22.76
N ALA A 4 30.33 65.79 23.51
CA ALA A 4 29.01 65.38 23.98
C ALA A 4 27.89 65.61 22.93
N GLY A 5 28.23 66.18 21.76
CA GLY A 5 27.39 66.17 20.55
C GLY A 5 27.60 64.87 19.78
N LEU A 6 28.86 64.52 19.49
CA LEU A 6 29.23 63.27 18.81
C LEU A 6 28.64 62.04 19.52
N GLN A 7 28.78 61.94 20.84
CA GLN A 7 28.19 60.84 21.63
C GLN A 7 26.65 60.79 21.61
N ARG A 8 25.97 61.90 21.25
CA ARG A 8 24.51 61.91 21.04
C ARG A 8 24.15 61.48 19.64
N GLU A 9 24.90 61.93 18.64
CA GLU A 9 24.74 61.55 17.23
C GLU A 9 25.00 60.04 17.05
N GLU A 10 26.00 59.48 17.73
CA GLU A 10 26.28 58.03 17.82
C GLU A 10 25.09 57.26 18.43
N LEU A 11 24.61 57.66 19.61
CA LEU A 11 23.46 57.02 20.28
C LEU A 11 22.13 57.19 19.51
N GLU A 12 21.95 58.29 18.78
CA GLU A 12 20.77 58.53 17.95
C GLU A 12 20.77 57.65 16.69
N ALA A 13 21.94 57.45 16.08
CA ALA A 13 22.12 56.48 14.99
C ALA A 13 21.94 55.03 15.46
N GLU A 14 22.45 54.66 16.65
CA GLU A 14 22.19 53.34 17.25
C GLU A 14 20.70 53.13 17.53
N MET A 15 20.01 54.13 18.09
CA MET A 15 18.55 54.06 18.31
C MET A 15 17.77 53.90 17.00
N GLU A 16 18.15 54.59 15.92
CA GLU A 16 17.44 54.46 14.64
C GLU A 16 17.68 53.09 14.01
N LYS A 17 18.91 52.57 14.04
CA LYS A 17 19.22 51.19 13.63
C LYS A 17 18.42 50.15 14.42
N ILE A 18 18.26 50.33 15.74
CA ILE A 18 17.43 49.45 16.58
C ILE A 18 15.94 49.55 16.17
N ARG A 19 15.43 50.73 15.78
CA ARG A 19 14.05 50.89 15.27
C ARG A 19 13.86 50.23 13.90
N GLU A 20 14.85 50.31 13.02
CA GLU A 20 14.83 49.61 11.73
C GLU A 20 14.81 48.09 11.91
N GLU A 21 15.68 47.56 12.78
CA GLU A 21 15.73 46.14 13.14
C GLU A 21 14.43 45.67 13.82
N GLU A 22 13.86 46.46 14.75
CA GLU A 22 12.57 46.17 15.37
C GLU A 22 11.43 46.16 14.34
N SER A 23 11.41 47.13 13.41
CA SER A 23 10.43 47.21 12.33
C SER A 23 10.51 46.00 11.40
N PHE A 24 11.72 45.59 11.02
CA PHE A 24 11.97 44.38 10.23
C PHE A 24 11.49 43.11 10.95
N LEU A 25 11.85 42.92 12.22
CA LEU A 25 11.43 41.77 13.01
C LEU A 25 9.91 41.72 13.22
N ARG A 26 9.27 42.87 13.50
CA ARG A 26 7.81 43.00 13.58
C ARG A 26 7.13 42.65 12.25
N HIS A 27 7.71 43.06 11.12
CA HIS A 27 7.20 42.73 9.78
C HIS A 27 7.32 41.23 9.48
N HIS A 28 8.51 40.64 9.73
CA HIS A 28 8.74 39.21 9.54
C HIS A 28 7.80 38.36 10.42
N LEU A 29 7.66 38.71 11.70
CA LEU A 29 6.70 38.06 12.61
C LEU A 29 5.25 38.19 12.11
N SER A 30 4.87 39.33 11.54
CA SER A 30 3.54 39.53 10.94
C SER A 30 3.30 38.63 9.73
N ILE A 31 4.34 38.36 8.91
CA ILE A 31 4.27 37.37 7.83
C ILE A 31 4.16 35.97 8.41
N SER A 32 5.04 35.58 9.34
CA SER A 32 5.03 34.24 9.95
C SER A 32 3.70 33.90 10.63
N VAL A 33 3.06 34.87 11.31
CA VAL A 33 1.74 34.67 11.94
C VAL A 33 0.60 34.56 10.92
N LYS A 34 0.68 35.25 9.77
CA LYS A 34 -0.30 35.08 8.69
C LYS A 34 -0.17 33.71 8.00
N GLU A 35 1.07 33.29 7.77
CA GLU A 35 1.36 32.00 7.15
C GLU A 35 1.00 30.83 8.07
N ASN A 36 1.31 30.92 9.36
CA ASN A 36 0.87 29.93 10.35
C ASN A 36 -0.67 29.80 10.34
N ARG A 37 -1.42 30.91 10.35
CA ARG A 37 -2.89 30.90 10.22
C ARG A 37 -3.42 30.33 8.90
N ARG A 38 -2.66 30.41 7.81
CA ARG A 38 -2.99 29.76 6.54
C ARG A 38 -2.86 28.24 6.68
N LEU A 39 -1.75 27.78 7.26
CA LEU A 39 -1.47 26.37 7.51
C LEU A 39 -2.43 25.76 8.55
N GLU A 40 -2.79 26.49 9.62
CA GLU A 40 -3.83 26.10 10.58
C GLU A 40 -5.18 25.84 9.89
N MET A 41 -5.56 26.69 8.92
CA MET A 41 -6.81 26.54 8.16
C MET A 41 -6.76 25.35 7.19
N GLU A 42 -5.63 25.13 6.52
CA GLU A 42 -5.43 24.00 5.59
C GLU A 42 -5.32 22.66 6.31
N LEU A 43 -4.76 22.64 7.53
CA LEU A 43 -4.80 21.47 8.43
C LEU A 43 -6.23 21.16 8.87
N LEU A 44 -7.08 22.18 9.10
CA LEU A 44 -8.48 21.99 9.49
C LEU A 44 -9.32 21.46 8.32
N ASP A 45 -9.22 22.06 7.14
CA ASP A 45 -9.88 21.62 5.89
C ASP A 45 -9.46 20.19 5.47
N SER A 46 -8.18 19.86 5.56
CA SER A 46 -7.70 18.49 5.28
C SER A 46 -8.12 17.47 6.34
N THR A 47 -8.24 17.88 7.61
CA THR A 47 -8.81 17.04 8.67
C THR A 47 -10.30 16.77 8.46
N GLU A 48 -11.08 17.77 8.04
CA GLU A 48 -12.50 17.59 7.72
C GLU A 48 -12.69 16.60 6.57
N LYS A 49 -11.93 16.76 5.48
CA LYS A 49 -11.91 15.83 4.33
C LYS A 49 -11.47 14.40 4.71
N LEU A 50 -10.53 14.27 5.65
CA LEU A 50 -10.11 12.96 6.17
C LEU A 50 -11.26 12.28 6.96
N VAL A 51 -11.99 13.03 7.77
CA VAL A 51 -13.16 12.51 8.51
C VAL A 51 -14.31 12.15 7.55
N GLU A 52 -14.56 12.93 6.49
CA GLU A 52 -15.50 12.57 5.44
C GLU A 52 -15.10 11.27 4.72
N ALA A 53 -13.82 11.13 4.34
CA ALA A 53 -13.30 9.93 3.70
C ALA A 53 -13.41 8.70 4.62
N GLN A 54 -13.08 8.83 5.91
CA GLN A 54 -13.28 7.78 6.90
C GLN A 54 -14.77 7.40 7.02
N SER A 55 -15.68 8.38 7.04
CA SER A 55 -17.12 8.12 7.04
C SER A 55 -17.59 7.36 5.80
N GLN A 56 -17.03 7.65 4.62
CA GLN A 56 -17.31 6.91 3.40
C GLN A 56 -16.76 5.47 3.45
N VAL A 57 -15.55 5.27 3.97
CA VAL A 57 -14.96 3.93 4.18
C VAL A 57 -15.81 3.09 5.14
N THR A 58 -16.23 3.64 6.29
CA THR A 58 -17.10 2.90 7.23
C THR A 58 -18.45 2.54 6.59
N LYS A 59 -19.06 3.43 5.80
CA LYS A 59 -20.29 3.12 5.05
C LYS A 59 -20.07 1.99 4.03
N LEU A 60 -18.95 2.00 3.31
CA LEU A 60 -18.60 0.95 2.34
C LEU A 60 -18.32 -0.39 3.04
N GLN A 61 -17.67 -0.38 4.21
CA GLN A 61 -17.45 -1.57 5.04
C GLN A 61 -18.79 -2.17 5.50
N THR A 62 -19.68 -1.36 6.11
CA THR A 62 -20.99 -1.86 6.56
C THR A 62 -21.88 -2.31 5.40
N ASN A 63 -21.76 -1.69 4.22
CA ASN A 63 -22.45 -2.15 3.01
C ASN A 63 -21.90 -3.49 2.52
N LEU A 64 -20.58 -3.70 2.56
CA LEU A 64 -19.95 -4.97 2.19
C LEU A 64 -20.32 -6.09 3.17
N GLU A 65 -20.27 -5.83 4.48
CA GLU A 65 -20.73 -6.76 5.53
C GLU A 65 -22.20 -7.15 5.33
N SER A 66 -23.06 -6.17 5.06
CA SER A 66 -24.48 -6.39 4.74
C SER A 66 -24.65 -7.27 3.49
N ILE A 67 -23.95 -6.95 2.40
CA ILE A 67 -24.00 -7.75 1.15
C ILE A 67 -23.47 -9.17 1.36
N MET A 68 -22.39 -9.37 2.13
CA MET A 68 -21.88 -10.70 2.46
C MET A 68 -22.94 -11.50 3.24
N LYS A 69 -23.55 -10.89 4.26
CA LYS A 69 -24.61 -11.51 5.07
C LYS A 69 -25.86 -11.85 4.24
N ASP A 70 -26.28 -10.98 3.33
CA ASP A 70 -27.43 -11.19 2.45
C ASP A 70 -27.19 -12.26 1.37
N LYS A 71 -25.96 -12.36 0.85
CA LYS A 71 -25.62 -13.29 -0.24
C LYS A 71 -25.20 -14.67 0.21
N PHE A 72 -24.61 -14.78 1.40
CA PHE A 72 -24.00 -16.02 1.88
C PHE A 72 -24.42 -16.42 3.30
N GLY A 73 -25.27 -15.62 3.96
CA GLY A 73 -25.62 -15.81 5.36
C GLY A 73 -24.48 -15.42 6.31
N ASP A 74 -24.57 -15.87 7.55
CA ASP A 74 -23.43 -15.84 8.47
C ASP A 74 -22.44 -16.94 8.08
N LEU A 75 -21.51 -16.60 7.18
CA LEU A 75 -20.37 -17.43 6.79
C LEU A 75 -19.38 -17.60 7.95
N ASP A 76 -19.75 -18.38 8.96
CA ASP A 76 -18.79 -19.09 9.78
C ASP A 76 -18.25 -20.28 8.93
N PRO A 77 -16.94 -20.35 8.62
CA PRO A 77 -16.37 -21.48 7.89
C PRO A 77 -16.48 -22.82 8.64
N GLY A 78 -16.77 -22.79 9.95
CA GLY A 78 -17.09 -23.96 10.77
C GLY A 78 -18.58 -24.30 10.83
N SER A 79 -19.46 -23.58 10.13
CA SER A 79 -20.90 -23.84 10.16
C SER A 79 -21.26 -25.19 9.53
N ALA A 80 -22.15 -25.93 10.19
CA ALA A 80 -22.58 -27.25 9.74
C ALA A 80 -23.25 -27.22 8.36
N ASP A 81 -24.01 -26.15 8.06
CA ASP A 81 -24.70 -25.99 6.78
C ASP A 81 -23.72 -25.76 5.61
N PHE A 82 -22.61 -25.03 5.84
CA PHE A 82 -21.56 -24.86 4.83
C PHE A 82 -20.86 -26.19 4.51
N LEU A 83 -20.53 -26.97 5.55
CA LEU A 83 -19.94 -28.31 5.39
C LEU A 83 -20.89 -29.28 4.66
N LEU A 84 -22.19 -29.26 4.98
CA LEU A 84 -23.21 -30.04 4.27
C LEU A 84 -23.35 -29.61 2.80
N GLN A 85 -23.18 -28.32 2.49
CA GLN A 85 -23.16 -27.82 1.12
C GLN A 85 -21.89 -28.26 0.36
N GLU A 86 -20.72 -28.27 1.01
CA GLU A 86 -19.48 -28.80 0.45
C GLU A 86 -19.59 -30.31 0.15
N GLU A 87 -20.10 -31.11 1.10
CA GLU A 87 -20.34 -32.54 0.90
C GLU A 87 -21.30 -32.79 -0.27
N ARG A 88 -22.36 -32.00 -0.40
CA ARG A 88 -23.31 -32.11 -1.52
C ARG A 88 -22.68 -31.77 -2.87
N LEU A 89 -21.82 -30.76 -2.94
CA LEU A 89 -21.05 -30.42 -4.14
C LEU A 89 -20.03 -31.52 -4.50
N LYS A 90 -19.38 -32.11 -3.50
CA LYS A 90 -18.44 -33.24 -3.64
C LYS A 90 -19.11 -34.51 -4.14
N GLN A 91 -20.31 -34.82 -3.63
CA GLN A 91 -21.16 -35.90 -4.15
C GLN A 91 -21.56 -35.64 -5.61
N LEU A 92 -22.01 -34.41 -5.93
CA LEU A 92 -22.42 -34.04 -7.28
C LEU A 92 -21.26 -34.18 -8.28
N ARG A 93 -20.06 -33.66 -7.94
CA ARG A 93 -18.84 -33.86 -8.75
C ARG A 93 -18.53 -35.35 -8.96
N SER A 94 -18.58 -36.15 -7.89
CA SER A 94 -18.31 -37.59 -7.97
C SER A 94 -19.29 -38.31 -8.92
N SER A 95 -20.55 -37.87 -8.97
CA SER A 95 -21.55 -38.43 -9.89
C SER A 95 -21.32 -38.03 -11.36
N TYR A 96 -20.91 -36.80 -11.64
CA TYR A 96 -20.54 -36.37 -12.99
C TYR A 96 -19.24 -37.04 -13.46
N GLU A 97 -18.23 -37.16 -12.59
CA GLU A 97 -16.98 -37.86 -12.90
C GLU A 97 -17.20 -39.35 -13.18
N ALA A 98 -18.23 -39.98 -12.59
CA ALA A 98 -18.66 -41.33 -12.94
C ALA A 98 -19.33 -41.39 -14.32
N GLN A 99 -20.28 -40.48 -14.61
CA GLN A 99 -20.94 -40.40 -15.93
C GLN A 99 -19.94 -40.13 -17.07
N CYS A 100 -18.92 -39.29 -16.84
CA CYS A 100 -17.87 -39.07 -17.83
C CYS A 100 -17.04 -40.32 -18.13
N ARG A 101 -16.81 -41.21 -17.15
CA ARG A 101 -16.14 -42.49 -17.39
C ARG A 101 -17.03 -43.46 -18.17
N GLU A 102 -18.29 -43.61 -17.77
CA GLU A 102 -19.26 -44.48 -18.46
C GLU A 102 -19.45 -44.08 -19.94
N LEU A 103 -19.47 -42.77 -20.23
CA LEU A 103 -19.48 -42.26 -21.61
C LEU A 103 -18.17 -42.53 -22.36
N GLN A 104 -17.02 -42.45 -21.68
CA GLN A 104 -15.71 -42.77 -22.27
C GLN A 104 -15.60 -44.27 -22.60
N ASP A 105 -15.98 -45.14 -21.66
CA ASP A 105 -16.00 -46.60 -21.83
C ASP A 105 -16.88 -46.99 -23.03
N ARG A 106 -18.06 -46.35 -23.18
CA ARG A 106 -18.96 -46.59 -24.32
C ARG A 106 -18.44 -46.03 -25.64
N ILE A 107 -17.66 -44.94 -25.62
CA ILE A 107 -16.98 -44.41 -26.81
C ILE A 107 -15.89 -45.38 -27.29
N ASP A 108 -15.12 -45.95 -26.36
CA ASP A 108 -14.05 -46.89 -26.68
C ASP A 108 -14.61 -48.23 -27.18
N GLU A 109 -15.73 -48.70 -26.61
CA GLU A 109 -16.51 -49.85 -27.10
C GLU A 109 -16.98 -49.63 -28.55
N LEU A 110 -17.64 -48.50 -28.84
CA LEU A 110 -18.10 -48.15 -30.20
C LEU A 110 -16.95 -47.97 -31.21
N GLN A 111 -15.79 -47.49 -30.77
CA GLN A 111 -14.59 -47.45 -31.61
C GLN A 111 -14.09 -48.85 -31.96
N SER A 112 -14.17 -49.81 -31.03
CA SER A 112 -13.82 -51.21 -31.30
C SER A 112 -14.78 -51.86 -32.30
N GLU A 113 -16.11 -51.68 -32.15
CA GLU A 113 -17.12 -52.15 -33.10
C GLU A 113 -16.88 -51.59 -34.51
N LEU A 114 -16.61 -50.28 -34.61
CA LEU A 114 -16.28 -49.61 -35.87
C LEU A 114 -14.96 -50.13 -36.49
N GLN A 115 -13.98 -50.51 -35.67
CA GLN A 115 -12.72 -51.07 -36.14
C GLN A 115 -12.90 -52.52 -36.65
N GLU A 116 -13.71 -53.35 -36.01
CA GLU A 116 -14.09 -54.67 -36.52
C GLU A 116 -14.89 -54.58 -37.84
N CYS A 117 -15.84 -53.64 -37.94
CA CYS A 117 -16.56 -53.41 -39.19
C CYS A 117 -15.62 -53.01 -40.34
N ARG A 118 -14.57 -52.23 -40.05
CA ARG A 118 -13.54 -51.83 -41.02
C ARG A 118 -12.62 -52.99 -41.43
N THR A 119 -12.36 -53.98 -40.57
CA THR A 119 -11.58 -55.16 -40.97
C THR A 119 -12.40 -56.12 -41.85
N LEU A 120 -13.71 -56.24 -41.59
CA LEU A 120 -14.63 -57.04 -42.41
C LEU A 120 -14.89 -56.45 -43.81
N GLY A 121 -14.88 -55.12 -43.96
CA GLY A 121 -15.21 -54.45 -45.22
C GLY A 121 -14.17 -54.54 -46.35
N ARG A 122 -12.95 -55.06 -46.10
CA ARG A 122 -11.81 -54.93 -47.04
C ARG A 122 -11.72 -56.08 -48.08
N ALA A 123 -12.84 -56.51 -48.65
CA ALA A 123 -12.92 -57.79 -49.37
C ALA A 123 -13.75 -57.80 -50.69
N GLN A 124 -13.95 -56.68 -51.41
CA GLN A 124 -14.54 -56.76 -52.76
C GLN A 124 -14.19 -55.61 -53.73
N GLU A 125 -13.66 -55.97 -54.91
CA GLU A 125 -13.50 -55.14 -56.13
C GLU A 125 -13.11 -56.07 -57.31
N PRO A 126 -13.30 -55.70 -58.59
CA PRO A 126 -14.52 -55.21 -59.24
C PRO A 126 -14.97 -56.15 -60.41
N CYS A 127 -16.12 -55.86 -61.05
CA CYS A 127 -16.64 -56.59 -62.23
C CYS A 127 -16.79 -55.67 -63.48
N SER A 128 -17.15 -56.22 -64.65
CA SER A 128 -16.54 -55.79 -65.93
C SER A 128 -17.47 -55.45 -67.11
N LYS A 129 -17.00 -54.50 -67.96
CA LYS A 129 -17.24 -54.29 -69.42
C LYS A 129 -18.57 -53.70 -69.95
N PRO A 130 -18.50 -52.83 -70.99
CA PRO A 130 -19.58 -52.55 -71.96
C PRO A 130 -19.40 -53.33 -73.30
N LEU A 131 -20.28 -53.10 -74.30
CA LEU A 131 -20.34 -53.76 -75.62
C LEU A 131 -20.72 -52.79 -76.77
N SER A 132 -20.33 -53.09 -78.02
CA SER A 132 -20.73 -52.32 -79.23
C SER A 132 -20.53 -53.06 -80.60
N GLU A 133 -21.52 -52.89 -81.50
CA GLU A 133 -21.44 -52.69 -82.99
C GLU A 133 -21.34 -53.79 -84.10
N GLU A 134 -21.84 -53.39 -85.29
CA GLU A 134 -21.74 -53.87 -86.72
C GLU A 134 -22.64 -54.98 -87.37
N LEU A 135 -22.57 -55.14 -88.72
CA LEU A 135 -23.73 -55.20 -89.68
C LEU A 135 -23.65 -56.16 -90.94
N GLU A 136 -24.80 -56.31 -91.65
CA GLU A 136 -25.07 -56.42 -93.13
C GLU A 136 -24.99 -57.71 -94.03
N SER A 137 -25.89 -57.83 -95.06
CA SER A 137 -25.78 -58.54 -96.39
C SER A 137 -27.11 -58.58 -97.25
N LYS A 138 -27.11 -58.99 -98.57
CA LYS A 138 -28.24 -58.90 -99.59
C LYS A 138 -28.25 -59.97 -100.76
N SER A 139 -29.35 -60.18 -101.56
CA SER A 139 -29.40 -60.70 -103.02
C SER A 139 -30.82 -60.90 -103.74
N PRO A 140 -30.98 -60.98 -105.12
CA PRO A 140 -32.27 -61.12 -105.95
C PRO A 140 -32.32 -62.09 -107.25
N GLY A 141 -33.41 -62.18 -108.12
CA GLY A 141 -33.55 -63.03 -109.41
C GLY A 141 -34.83 -62.94 -110.41
N THR A 142 -34.91 -63.68 -111.59
CA THR A 142 -35.82 -63.57 -112.86
C THR A 142 -36.25 -64.92 -113.62
N GLU A 143 -36.89 -65.21 -114.84
CA GLU A 143 -37.51 -64.63 -116.15
C GLU A 143 -38.58 -65.52 -117.02
N SER A 144 -38.60 -65.67 -118.41
CA SER A 144 -39.82 -65.85 -119.38
C SER A 144 -39.92 -66.95 -120.59
N ASP A 145 -40.77 -66.83 -121.71
CA ASP A 145 -41.33 -67.82 -122.79
C ASP A 145 -41.36 -67.32 -124.35
N PRO A 146 -41.99 -67.76 -125.56
CA PRO A 146 -43.07 -68.72 -126.14
C PRO A 146 -42.97 -69.41 -127.64
N GLY A 147 -44.06 -69.77 -128.45
CA GLY A 147 -44.07 -70.52 -129.83
C GLY A 147 -45.30 -70.49 -130.90
N LEU A 148 -45.34 -71.23 -132.10
CA LEU A 148 -46.22 -71.05 -133.38
C LEU A 148 -46.59 -72.24 -134.44
N GLY A 149 -47.33 -72.04 -135.62
CA GLY A 149 -47.76 -73.02 -136.74
C GLY A 149 -48.39 -72.53 -138.17
N SER A 150 -48.85 -73.40 -139.16
CA SER A 150 -49.44 -73.17 -140.60
C SER A 150 -50.32 -74.37 -141.23
N ASP A 151 -50.87 -74.65 -142.50
CA ASP A 151 -50.87 -74.22 -143.99
C ASP A 151 -52.03 -74.89 -144.96
N GLU A 152 -52.20 -74.70 -146.33
CA GLU A 152 -53.41 -75.20 -147.20
C GLU A 152 -53.43 -75.35 -148.85
N VAL A 153 -54.54 -75.86 -149.52
CA VAL A 153 -55.20 -75.72 -150.94
C VAL A 153 -54.97 -76.57 -152.30
N GLN A 154 -55.99 -76.81 -153.23
CA GLN A 154 -56.03 -76.95 -154.79
C GLN A 154 -57.18 -77.80 -155.61
N PRO A 155 -57.69 -77.47 -156.89
CA PRO A 155 -58.74 -78.23 -157.75
C PRO A 155 -58.73 -78.25 -159.39
N PHE A 156 -59.56 -79.04 -160.19
CA PHE A 156 -59.83 -78.94 -161.72
C PHE A 156 -60.95 -79.82 -162.49
N SER A 157 -61.52 -79.34 -163.65
CA SER A 157 -62.10 -80.06 -164.90
C SER A 157 -63.64 -80.04 -165.31
N MET A 158 -64.05 -80.37 -166.60
CA MET A 158 -65.43 -80.22 -167.23
C MET A 158 -65.67 -80.91 -168.65
N SER A 159 -66.91 -81.28 -169.14
CA SER A 159 -67.30 -81.57 -170.59
C SER A 159 -68.85 -81.52 -170.96
N LEU A 160 -69.25 -81.57 -172.26
CA LEU A 160 -70.53 -81.04 -172.83
C LEU A 160 -71.87 -81.77 -172.52
N GLU A 161 -71.95 -83.10 -172.39
CA GLU A 161 -73.24 -83.75 -172.04
C GLU A 161 -73.71 -83.37 -170.62
N ALA A 162 -72.79 -82.85 -169.80
CA ALA A 162 -73.11 -82.22 -168.54
C ALA A 162 -73.86 -80.87 -168.68
N GLU A 163 -74.13 -80.33 -169.88
CA GLU A 163 -74.83 -79.05 -170.03
C GLU A 163 -76.31 -79.13 -169.61
N MET A 164 -77.01 -80.25 -169.87
CA MET A 164 -78.33 -80.51 -169.28
C MET A 164 -78.26 -80.90 -167.80
N MET A 165 -77.14 -81.49 -167.34
CA MET A 165 -76.90 -81.77 -165.92
C MET A 165 -76.59 -80.48 -165.13
N LEU A 166 -75.99 -79.48 -165.79
CA LEU A 166 -75.64 -78.16 -165.26
C LEU A 166 -76.88 -77.34 -164.87
N GLU A 167 -78.00 -77.48 -165.59
CA GLU A 167 -79.25 -76.83 -165.19
C GLU A 167 -79.83 -77.44 -163.89
N GLN A 168 -79.53 -78.71 -163.60
CA GLN A 168 -79.92 -79.38 -162.36
C GLN A 168 -78.90 -79.12 -161.23
N LEU A 169 -77.60 -79.09 -161.55
CA LEU A 169 -76.50 -78.71 -160.65
C LEU A 169 -76.55 -77.24 -160.22
N LYS A 170 -77.03 -76.31 -161.07
CA LYS A 170 -77.33 -74.91 -160.68
C LYS A 170 -78.25 -74.84 -159.46
N GLY A 171 -79.26 -75.73 -159.39
CA GLY A 171 -80.18 -75.81 -158.26
C GLY A 171 -79.51 -76.26 -156.97
N GLN A 172 -78.56 -77.19 -157.06
CA GLN A 172 -77.77 -77.68 -155.93
C GLN A 172 -76.75 -76.62 -155.47
N HIS A 173 -75.99 -76.03 -156.39
CA HIS A 173 -75.04 -74.96 -156.07
C HIS A 173 -75.69 -73.73 -155.43
N PHE A 174 -76.96 -73.40 -155.76
CA PHE A 174 -77.66 -72.32 -155.06
C PHE A 174 -77.90 -72.63 -153.58
N GLN A 175 -78.23 -73.89 -153.25
CA GLN A 175 -78.42 -74.34 -151.87
C GLN A 175 -77.08 -74.42 -151.12
N GLU A 176 -76.04 -74.99 -151.74
CA GLU A 176 -74.68 -75.04 -151.17
C GLU A 176 -74.12 -73.63 -150.87
N MET A 177 -74.33 -72.67 -151.78
CA MET A 177 -73.92 -71.27 -151.60
C MET A 177 -74.68 -70.59 -150.45
N GLU A 178 -75.97 -70.90 -150.26
CA GLU A 178 -76.78 -70.35 -149.17
C GLU A 178 -76.39 -70.97 -147.82
N GLU A 179 -76.09 -72.27 -147.75
CA GLU A 179 -75.55 -72.93 -146.55
C GLU A 179 -74.14 -72.45 -146.19
N LEU A 180 -73.24 -72.32 -147.17
CA LEU A 180 -71.90 -71.73 -146.97
C LEU A 180 -71.99 -70.28 -146.44
N ARG A 181 -72.92 -69.49 -147.00
CA ARG A 181 -73.17 -68.12 -146.53
C ARG A 181 -73.64 -68.10 -145.07
N ASN A 182 -74.55 -68.99 -144.68
CA ASN A 182 -75.02 -69.11 -143.31
C ASN A 182 -73.94 -69.60 -142.33
N GLN A 183 -73.03 -70.49 -142.76
CA GLN A 183 -71.88 -70.90 -141.96
C GLN A 183 -70.85 -69.78 -141.76
N LEU A 184 -70.63 -68.95 -142.79
CA LEU A 184 -69.80 -67.73 -142.68
C LEU A 184 -70.43 -66.69 -141.74
N GLU A 185 -71.73 -66.40 -141.90
CA GLU A 185 -72.47 -65.44 -141.07
C GLU A 185 -72.47 -65.85 -139.58
N THR A 186 -72.63 -67.16 -139.29
CA THR A 186 -72.52 -67.68 -137.91
C THR A 186 -71.08 -67.63 -137.37
N LYS A 187 -70.06 -67.95 -138.18
CA LYS A 187 -68.66 -67.83 -137.74
C LYS A 187 -68.23 -66.38 -137.47
N ILE A 188 -68.69 -65.43 -138.28
CA ILE A 188 -68.49 -63.99 -138.03
C ILE A 188 -69.12 -63.61 -136.68
N SER A 189 -70.37 -64.02 -136.45
CA SER A 189 -71.06 -63.75 -135.17
C SER A 189 -70.37 -64.38 -133.95
N GLU A 190 -69.76 -65.56 -134.08
CA GLU A 190 -68.92 -66.15 -133.03
C GLU A 190 -67.65 -65.32 -132.76
N PHE A 191 -66.95 -64.87 -133.81
CA PHE A 191 -65.74 -64.05 -133.64
C PHE A 191 -66.04 -62.68 -133.06
N ASP A 192 -67.08 -61.98 -133.51
CA ASP A 192 -67.52 -60.70 -132.94
C ASP A 192 -67.79 -60.83 -131.43
N LYS A 193 -68.45 -61.94 -131.03
CA LYS A 193 -68.76 -62.24 -129.63
C LYS A 193 -67.52 -62.56 -128.79
N ILE A 194 -66.51 -63.21 -129.37
CA ILE A 194 -65.21 -63.43 -128.71
C ILE A 194 -64.46 -62.09 -128.53
N VAL A 195 -64.43 -61.25 -129.56
CA VAL A 195 -63.78 -59.93 -129.52
C VAL A 195 -64.46 -59.00 -128.50
N GLU A 196 -65.80 -58.99 -128.42
CA GLU A 196 -66.52 -58.16 -127.45
C GLU A 196 -66.26 -58.64 -126.01
N ASN A 197 -66.27 -59.95 -125.76
CA ASN A 197 -65.89 -60.51 -124.46
C ASN A 197 -64.45 -60.13 -124.07
N GLN A 198 -63.51 -60.09 -125.03
CA GLN A 198 -62.14 -59.64 -124.79
C GLN A 198 -62.04 -58.15 -124.47
N LYS A 199 -62.83 -57.28 -125.13
CA LYS A 199 -62.90 -55.85 -124.79
C LYS A 199 -63.38 -55.65 -123.35
N VAL A 200 -64.50 -56.28 -122.97
CA VAL A 200 -65.07 -56.15 -121.62
C VAL A 200 -64.07 -56.64 -120.56
N ALA A 201 -63.44 -57.80 -120.77
CA ALA A 201 -62.41 -58.31 -119.86
C ALA A 201 -61.19 -57.38 -119.73
N HIS A 202 -60.78 -56.73 -120.83
CA HIS A 202 -59.70 -55.73 -120.81
C HIS A 202 -60.13 -54.41 -120.13
N GLU A 203 -61.38 -53.98 -120.29
CA GLU A 203 -61.91 -52.80 -119.58
C GLU A 203 -62.05 -53.07 -118.07
N ASP A 204 -62.48 -54.26 -117.65
CA ASP A 204 -62.49 -54.68 -116.24
C ASP A 204 -61.07 -54.76 -115.65
N GLN A 205 -60.10 -55.31 -116.40
CA GLN A 205 -58.68 -55.31 -116.00
C GLN A 205 -58.12 -53.89 -115.86
N LYS A 206 -58.47 -52.99 -116.79
CA LYS A 206 -58.07 -51.58 -116.73
C LYS A 206 -58.73 -50.85 -115.56
N ALA A 207 -60.01 -51.10 -115.28
CA ALA A 207 -60.73 -50.50 -114.16
C ALA A 207 -60.17 -50.97 -112.81
N THR A 208 -59.92 -52.28 -112.65
CA THR A 208 -59.33 -52.84 -111.43
C THR A 208 -57.90 -52.33 -111.20
N LEU A 209 -57.06 -52.24 -112.24
CA LEU A 209 -55.72 -51.65 -112.15
C LEU A 209 -55.77 -50.16 -111.74
N ILE A 210 -56.73 -49.39 -112.26
CA ILE A 210 -56.93 -47.98 -111.87
C ILE A 210 -57.33 -47.87 -110.39
N VAL A 211 -58.22 -48.75 -109.89
CA VAL A 211 -58.61 -48.77 -108.47
C VAL A 211 -57.45 -49.18 -107.57
N GLN A 212 -56.65 -50.18 -107.95
CA GLN A 212 -55.44 -50.59 -107.23
C GLN A 212 -54.45 -49.41 -107.13
N HIS A 213 -54.14 -48.76 -108.25
CA HIS A 213 -53.23 -47.62 -108.25
C HIS A 213 -53.76 -46.44 -107.42
N GLN A 214 -55.08 -46.19 -107.42
CA GLN A 214 -55.69 -45.17 -106.55
C GLN A 214 -55.56 -45.53 -105.07
N GLN A 215 -55.69 -46.80 -104.70
CA GLN A 215 -55.51 -47.28 -103.33
C GLN A 215 -54.05 -47.16 -102.88
N GLU A 216 -53.10 -47.61 -103.70
CA GLU A 216 -51.64 -47.45 -103.45
C GLU A 216 -51.25 -45.98 -103.26
N VAL A 217 -51.74 -45.10 -104.14
CA VAL A 217 -51.49 -43.65 -104.05
C VAL A 217 -52.17 -43.03 -102.83
N GLN A 218 -53.25 -43.62 -102.30
CA GLN A 218 -53.85 -43.18 -101.05
C GLN A 218 -53.06 -43.68 -99.82
N THR A 219 -52.69 -44.96 -99.76
CA THR A 219 -51.89 -45.49 -98.63
C THR A 219 -50.54 -44.79 -98.53
N LEU A 220 -49.85 -44.54 -99.65
CA LEU A 220 -48.60 -43.79 -99.67
C LEU A 220 -48.76 -42.33 -99.19
N LYS A 221 -49.92 -41.69 -99.42
CA LYS A 221 -50.19 -40.34 -98.88
C LYS A 221 -50.45 -40.38 -97.37
N GLU A 222 -51.14 -41.41 -96.89
CA GLU A 222 -51.41 -41.60 -95.47
C GLU A 222 -50.12 -41.95 -94.69
N GLU A 223 -49.24 -42.76 -95.28
CA GLU A 223 -47.88 -43.03 -94.76
C GLU A 223 -47.00 -41.77 -94.75
N VAL A 224 -46.95 -41.00 -95.85
CA VAL A 224 -46.19 -39.74 -95.92
C VAL A 224 -46.71 -38.73 -94.89
N ALA A 225 -48.03 -38.60 -94.72
CA ALA A 225 -48.61 -37.74 -93.69
C ALA A 225 -48.27 -38.21 -92.26
N SER A 226 -48.26 -39.53 -92.02
CA SER A 226 -47.84 -40.10 -90.73
C SER A 226 -46.37 -39.84 -90.43
N VAL A 227 -45.48 -40.09 -91.39
CA VAL A 227 -44.03 -39.84 -91.26
C VAL A 227 -43.74 -38.35 -91.11
N GLN A 228 -44.45 -37.48 -91.83
CA GLN A 228 -44.32 -36.03 -91.67
C GLN A 228 -44.76 -35.56 -90.27
N SER A 229 -45.88 -36.09 -89.75
CA SER A 229 -46.33 -35.79 -88.37
C SER A 229 -45.33 -36.29 -87.32
N GLN A 230 -44.73 -37.46 -87.52
CA GLN A 230 -43.66 -37.97 -86.64
C GLN A 230 -42.40 -37.09 -86.71
N LEU A 231 -42.01 -36.62 -87.89
CA LEU A 231 -40.87 -35.72 -88.08
C LEU A 231 -41.10 -34.37 -87.38
N GLU A 232 -42.30 -33.80 -87.49
CA GLU A 232 -42.70 -32.57 -86.79
C GLU A 232 -42.69 -32.77 -85.27
N GLN A 233 -43.18 -33.91 -84.76
CA GLN A 233 -43.09 -34.24 -83.32
C GLN A 233 -41.64 -34.35 -82.85
N VAL A 234 -40.78 -35.07 -83.58
CA VAL A 234 -39.35 -35.22 -83.22
C VAL A 234 -38.63 -33.87 -83.24
N ALA A 235 -38.93 -32.98 -84.20
CA ALA A 235 -38.36 -31.63 -84.23
C ALA A 235 -38.82 -30.77 -83.02
N LEU A 236 -40.08 -30.91 -82.59
CA LEU A 236 -40.61 -30.27 -81.37
C LEU A 236 -39.98 -30.84 -80.09
N GLU A 237 -39.67 -32.14 -80.05
CA GLU A 237 -38.99 -32.77 -78.92
C GLU A 237 -37.50 -32.40 -78.86
N GLN A 238 -36.82 -32.33 -80.00
CA GLN A 238 -35.43 -31.83 -80.09
C GLN A 238 -35.33 -30.39 -79.63
N THR A 239 -36.14 -29.47 -80.16
CA THR A 239 -36.11 -28.05 -79.76
C THR A 239 -36.47 -27.83 -78.29
N ARG A 240 -37.40 -28.63 -77.73
CA ARG A 240 -37.66 -28.66 -76.27
C ARG A 240 -36.45 -29.17 -75.48
N LEU A 241 -35.75 -30.20 -75.96
CA LEU A 241 -34.57 -30.73 -75.30
C LEU A 241 -33.41 -29.73 -75.32
N GLU A 242 -33.19 -29.05 -76.44
CA GLU A 242 -32.20 -27.96 -76.59
C GLU A 242 -32.52 -26.78 -75.67
N GLN A 243 -33.78 -26.33 -75.60
CA GLN A 243 -34.20 -25.28 -74.67
C GLN A 243 -33.96 -25.68 -73.20
N ASN A 244 -34.28 -26.93 -72.83
CA ASN A 244 -34.03 -27.46 -71.49
C ASN A 244 -32.51 -27.58 -71.18
N GLN A 245 -31.69 -27.93 -72.17
CA GLN A 245 -30.22 -27.95 -72.01
C GLN A 245 -29.64 -26.54 -71.90
N ALA A 246 -30.15 -25.57 -72.67
CA ALA A 246 -29.74 -24.17 -72.60
C ALA A 246 -30.16 -23.51 -71.28
N GLY A 247 -31.34 -23.84 -70.74
CA GLY A 247 -31.78 -23.46 -69.40
C GLY A 247 -30.82 -23.99 -68.33
N LYS A 248 -30.58 -25.31 -68.30
CA LYS A 248 -29.66 -25.94 -67.34
C LYS A 248 -28.23 -25.43 -67.43
N ARG A 249 -27.74 -25.09 -68.64
CA ARG A 249 -26.42 -24.44 -68.79
C ARG A 249 -26.37 -23.09 -68.10
N LYS A 250 -27.40 -22.24 -68.28
CA LYS A 250 -27.49 -20.93 -67.62
C LYS A 250 -27.67 -21.05 -66.10
N GLU A 251 -28.47 -22.01 -65.64
CA GLU A 251 -28.63 -22.29 -64.20
C GLU A 251 -27.28 -22.67 -63.56
N LEU A 252 -26.50 -23.55 -64.22
CA LEU A 252 -25.15 -23.92 -63.78
C LEU A 252 -24.15 -22.76 -63.86
N GLU A 253 -24.26 -21.91 -64.89
CA GLU A 253 -23.44 -20.70 -65.06
C GLU A 253 -23.70 -19.70 -63.92
N THR A 254 -24.98 -19.41 -63.59
CA THR A 254 -25.34 -18.58 -62.44
C THR A 254 -24.92 -19.19 -61.10
N GLN A 255 -24.99 -20.52 -60.94
CA GLN A 255 -24.50 -21.19 -59.73
C GLN A 255 -22.97 -21.15 -59.60
N GLN A 256 -22.25 -21.12 -60.73
CA GLN A 256 -20.79 -20.92 -60.73
C GLN A 256 -20.45 -19.47 -60.35
N GLU A 257 -21.13 -18.48 -60.92
CA GLU A 257 -21.01 -17.07 -60.52
C GLU A 257 -21.32 -16.87 -59.03
N GLU A 258 -22.39 -17.47 -58.49
CA GLU A 258 -22.72 -17.42 -57.06
C GLU A 258 -21.62 -18.04 -56.19
N VAL A 259 -21.09 -19.21 -56.57
CA VAL A 259 -20.00 -19.88 -55.85
C VAL A 259 -18.69 -19.08 -55.92
N GLU A 260 -18.39 -18.41 -57.02
CA GLU A 260 -17.22 -17.55 -57.15
C GLU A 260 -17.35 -16.26 -56.32
N ASN A 261 -18.52 -15.62 -56.34
CA ASN A 261 -18.82 -14.48 -55.46
C ASN A 261 -18.71 -14.87 -53.97
N LEU A 262 -19.26 -16.02 -53.57
CA LEU A 262 -19.15 -16.52 -52.19
C LEU A 262 -17.70 -16.85 -51.79
N ARG A 263 -16.90 -17.39 -52.72
CA ARG A 263 -15.45 -17.61 -52.50
C ARG A 263 -14.69 -16.30 -52.35
N GLN A 264 -15.01 -15.28 -53.13
CA GLN A 264 -14.38 -13.96 -53.00
C GLN A 264 -14.74 -13.31 -51.67
N GLN A 265 -16.02 -13.31 -51.28
CA GLN A 265 -16.46 -12.82 -49.96
C GLN A 265 -15.79 -13.58 -48.81
N LEU A 266 -15.60 -14.90 -48.95
CA LEU A 266 -14.86 -15.71 -47.98
C LEU A 266 -13.39 -15.26 -47.86
N LEU A 267 -12.70 -15.02 -48.99
CA LEU A 267 -11.32 -14.55 -48.99
C LEU A 267 -11.16 -13.12 -48.42
N GLU A 268 -12.09 -12.22 -48.75
CA GLU A 268 -12.14 -10.87 -48.19
C GLU A 268 -12.39 -10.90 -46.68
N ALA A 269 -13.28 -11.78 -46.20
CA ALA A 269 -13.50 -12.01 -44.77
C ALA A 269 -12.26 -12.59 -44.06
N HIS A 270 -11.54 -13.55 -44.67
CA HIS A 270 -10.30 -14.07 -44.10
C HIS A 270 -9.22 -12.99 -43.98
N ARG A 271 -9.08 -12.13 -44.99
CA ARG A 271 -8.15 -10.99 -44.90
C ARG A 271 -8.55 -10.03 -43.78
N HIS A 272 -9.84 -9.73 -43.63
CA HIS A 272 -10.31 -8.88 -42.53
C HIS A 272 -10.14 -9.52 -41.16
N ILE A 273 -10.16 -10.85 -41.05
CA ILE A 273 -9.78 -11.57 -39.82
C ILE A 273 -8.29 -11.37 -39.55
N THR A 274 -7.39 -11.62 -40.50
CA THR A 274 -5.95 -11.42 -40.29
C THR A 274 -5.58 -9.96 -40.01
N ASP A 275 -6.22 -9.01 -40.70
CA ASP A 275 -6.04 -7.56 -40.44
C ASP A 275 -6.43 -7.21 -38.98
N LEU A 276 -7.42 -7.89 -38.40
CA LEU A 276 -7.87 -7.70 -37.01
C LEU A 276 -7.02 -8.47 -35.99
N GLU A 277 -6.49 -9.64 -36.35
CA GLU A 277 -5.56 -10.42 -35.53
C GLU A 277 -4.23 -9.65 -35.35
N ASP A 278 -3.66 -9.10 -36.43
CA ASP A 278 -2.47 -8.23 -36.35
C ASP A 278 -2.74 -6.97 -35.49
N GLN A 279 -3.92 -6.35 -35.64
CA GLN A 279 -4.32 -5.22 -34.79
C GLN A 279 -4.44 -5.63 -33.32
N LEU A 280 -5.05 -6.77 -33.00
CA LEU A 280 -5.14 -7.28 -31.64
C LEU A 280 -3.75 -7.49 -31.02
N ILE A 281 -2.84 -8.15 -31.75
CA ILE A 281 -1.45 -8.39 -31.30
C ILE A 281 -0.72 -7.07 -31.02
N THR A 282 -0.89 -6.05 -31.87
CA THR A 282 -0.26 -4.73 -31.62
C THR A 282 -0.86 -3.98 -30.42
N VAL A 283 -2.16 -4.14 -30.15
CA VAL A 283 -2.82 -3.54 -28.97
C VAL A 283 -2.46 -4.29 -27.69
N GLU A 284 -2.42 -5.62 -27.71
CA GLU A 284 -1.98 -6.45 -26.58
C GLU A 284 -0.51 -6.16 -26.21
N GLY A 285 0.37 -6.03 -27.21
CA GLY A 285 1.77 -5.63 -26.99
C GLY A 285 1.91 -4.22 -26.40
N GLN A 286 1.08 -3.26 -26.83
CA GLN A 286 1.05 -1.92 -26.23
C GLN A 286 0.52 -1.96 -24.79
N GLN A 287 -0.53 -2.73 -24.52
CA GLN A 287 -1.06 -2.89 -23.17
C GLN A 287 -0.01 -3.50 -22.24
N ALA A 288 0.63 -4.59 -22.64
CA ALA A 288 1.71 -5.24 -21.88
C ALA A 288 2.85 -4.26 -21.55
N GLN A 289 3.32 -3.46 -22.52
CA GLN A 289 4.33 -2.44 -22.26
C GLN A 289 3.83 -1.38 -21.25
N THR A 290 2.60 -0.86 -21.41
CA THR A 290 2.07 0.12 -20.45
C THR A 290 1.82 -0.46 -19.05
N GLU A 291 1.62 -1.77 -18.92
CA GLU A 291 1.56 -2.44 -17.62
C GLU A 291 2.96 -2.61 -17.00
N GLU A 292 3.98 -2.94 -17.79
CA GLU A 292 5.39 -3.00 -17.35
C GLU A 292 5.91 -1.61 -16.93
N ASP A 293 5.66 -0.57 -17.75
CA ASP A 293 5.99 0.82 -17.45
C ASP A 293 5.27 1.30 -16.16
N ARG A 294 4.02 0.89 -15.95
CA ARG A 294 3.26 1.18 -14.73
C ARG A 294 3.79 0.43 -13.52
N LEU A 295 4.23 -0.82 -13.68
CA LEU A 295 4.79 -1.63 -12.60
C LEU A 295 6.17 -1.12 -12.16
N THR A 296 7.04 -0.76 -13.10
CA THR A 296 8.36 -0.17 -12.83
C THR A 296 8.22 1.16 -12.10
N VAL A 297 7.39 2.09 -12.59
CA VAL A 297 7.12 3.36 -11.87
C VAL A 297 6.53 3.14 -10.47
N MET A 298 5.66 2.14 -10.30
CA MET A 298 5.13 1.78 -8.97
C MET A 298 6.18 1.16 -8.05
N GLU A 299 7.19 0.47 -8.57
CA GLU A 299 8.31 -0.08 -7.80
C GLU A 299 9.35 1.00 -7.46
N GLU A 300 9.70 1.88 -8.41
CA GLU A 300 10.50 3.07 -8.15
C GLU A 300 9.87 3.93 -7.04
N LEU A 301 8.58 4.24 -7.13
CA LEU A 301 7.87 5.01 -6.10
C LEU A 301 7.87 4.30 -4.73
N ARG A 302 7.74 2.97 -4.70
CA ARG A 302 7.87 2.18 -3.45
C ARG A 302 9.27 2.25 -2.87
N THR A 303 10.32 2.16 -3.68
CA THR A 303 11.71 2.29 -3.19
C THR A 303 12.01 3.70 -2.70
N GLN A 304 11.55 4.74 -3.39
CA GLN A 304 11.65 6.14 -2.95
C GLN A 304 10.94 6.35 -1.60
N HIS A 305 9.69 5.88 -1.46
CA HIS A 305 8.97 5.94 -0.18
C HIS A 305 9.67 5.13 0.93
N ALA A 306 10.26 3.97 0.62
CA ALA A 306 11.00 3.18 1.60
C ALA A 306 12.26 3.91 2.10
N VAL A 307 13.03 4.53 1.18
CA VAL A 307 14.22 5.34 1.49
C VAL A 307 13.86 6.58 2.32
N GLU A 308 12.78 7.26 1.97
CA GLU A 308 12.28 8.42 2.73
C GLU A 308 11.81 8.02 4.14
N ILE A 309 11.13 6.87 4.26
CA ILE A 309 10.73 6.32 5.57
C ILE A 309 11.95 5.92 6.42
N THR A 310 13.05 5.45 5.83
CA THR A 310 14.31 5.23 6.58
C THR A 310 14.96 6.55 6.99
N ARG A 311 15.05 7.52 6.07
CA ARG A 311 15.63 8.85 6.34
C ARG A 311 14.92 9.56 7.50
N LEU A 312 13.58 9.60 7.47
CA LEU A 312 12.79 10.23 8.53
C LEU A 312 12.90 9.50 9.88
N LYS A 313 13.18 8.20 9.90
CA LYS A 313 13.46 7.45 11.14
C LYS A 313 14.87 7.72 11.69
N GLU A 314 15.85 7.90 10.80
CA GLU A 314 17.21 8.28 11.18
C GLU A 314 17.22 9.71 11.73
N GLU A 315 16.55 10.66 11.06
CA GLU A 315 16.33 12.03 11.54
C GLU A 315 15.57 12.07 12.87
N GLN A 316 14.54 11.24 13.06
CA GLN A 316 13.84 11.11 14.35
C GLN A 316 14.79 10.58 15.45
N ALA A 317 15.57 9.54 15.17
CA ALA A 317 16.50 8.95 16.14
C ALA A 317 17.63 9.92 16.53
N GLU A 318 18.15 10.72 15.59
CA GLU A 318 19.09 11.80 15.89
C GLU A 318 18.48 12.88 16.79
N LEU A 319 17.23 13.28 16.54
CA LEU A 319 16.54 14.28 17.37
C LEU A 319 16.23 13.73 18.77
N GLU A 320 15.81 12.47 18.88
CA GLU A 320 15.61 11.80 20.18
C GLU A 320 16.91 11.68 20.98
N ALA A 321 18.04 11.39 20.32
CA ALA A 321 19.35 11.36 20.94
C ALA A 321 19.79 12.75 21.45
N ARG A 322 19.70 13.80 20.63
CA ARG A 322 20.02 15.19 21.04
C ARG A 322 19.15 15.65 22.21
N VAL A 323 17.85 15.33 22.19
CA VAL A 323 16.92 15.65 23.28
C VAL A 323 17.23 14.84 24.55
N ALA A 324 17.84 13.66 24.46
CA ALA A 324 18.35 12.93 25.61
C ALA A 324 19.63 13.57 26.19
N GLU A 325 20.58 13.97 25.33
CA GLU A 325 21.82 14.67 25.70
C GLU A 325 21.51 16.02 26.40
N GLU A 326 20.65 16.86 25.81
CA GLU A 326 20.21 18.13 26.43
C GLU A 326 19.53 17.92 27.81
N ARG A 327 18.82 16.80 28.00
CA ARG A 327 18.20 16.46 29.30
C ARG A 327 19.23 16.03 30.33
N GLU A 328 20.26 15.28 29.92
CA GLU A 328 21.36 14.90 30.79
C GLU A 328 22.18 16.13 31.20
N GLU A 329 22.54 17.01 30.27
CA GLU A 329 23.20 18.29 30.56
C GLU A 329 22.40 19.16 31.53
N LEU A 330 21.08 19.32 31.32
CA LEU A 330 20.22 20.09 32.21
C LEU A 330 20.07 19.44 33.59
N GLN A 331 20.08 18.10 33.66
CA GLN A 331 20.05 17.36 34.93
C GLN A 331 21.36 17.55 35.71
N ASP A 332 22.51 17.50 35.04
CA ASP A 332 23.82 17.71 35.66
C ASP A 332 24.03 19.17 36.08
N GLN A 333 23.64 20.14 35.26
CA GLN A 333 23.63 21.56 35.64
C GLN A 333 22.76 21.80 36.89
N LYS A 334 21.57 21.18 36.95
CA LYS A 334 20.71 21.24 38.13
C LYS A 334 21.39 20.60 39.35
N ALA A 335 21.97 19.41 39.21
CA ALA A 335 22.65 18.71 40.29
C ALA A 335 23.90 19.47 40.79
N GLU A 336 24.60 20.20 39.91
CA GLU A 336 25.71 21.06 40.30
C GLU A 336 25.22 22.31 41.04
N LEU A 337 24.12 22.94 40.62
CA LEU A 337 23.50 24.06 41.33
C LEU A 337 22.98 23.65 42.71
N GLU A 338 22.31 22.51 42.83
CA GLU A 338 21.88 21.94 44.12
C GLU A 338 23.08 21.67 45.04
N ARG A 339 24.18 21.11 44.50
CA ARG A 339 25.43 20.91 45.24
C ARG A 339 26.04 22.23 45.70
N ARG A 340 26.17 23.23 44.81
CA ARG A 340 26.71 24.57 45.12
C ARG A 340 25.89 25.28 46.21
N LEU A 341 24.56 25.11 46.22
CA LEU A 341 23.66 25.65 47.24
C LEU A 341 23.84 24.96 48.61
N LEU A 342 23.91 23.62 48.64
CA LEU A 342 24.17 22.86 49.87
C LEU A 342 25.54 23.21 50.47
N ASP A 343 26.58 23.23 49.64
CA ASP A 343 27.92 23.69 49.95
C ASP A 343 27.94 25.13 50.53
N GLY A 344 27.14 26.03 49.95
CA GLY A 344 26.99 27.41 50.42
C GLY A 344 26.39 27.47 51.82
N TRP A 345 25.24 26.81 52.00
CA TRP A 345 24.54 26.71 53.28
C TRP A 345 25.40 26.06 54.38
N GLU A 346 26.19 25.02 54.04
CA GLU A 346 27.14 24.43 54.98
C GLU A 346 28.25 25.40 55.42
N ARG A 347 28.74 26.28 54.52
CA ARG A 347 29.75 27.30 54.87
C ARG A 347 29.14 28.39 55.75
N GLU A 348 27.96 28.90 55.39
CA GLU A 348 27.24 29.89 56.20
C GLU A 348 26.93 29.36 57.60
N LYS A 349 26.46 28.11 57.69
CA LYS A 349 26.22 27.44 58.97
C LYS A 349 27.51 27.34 59.81
N LYS A 350 28.63 26.92 59.22
CA LYS A 350 29.92 26.82 59.95
C LYS A 350 30.39 28.20 60.43
N VAL A 351 30.28 29.24 59.62
CA VAL A 351 30.61 30.63 60.00
C VAL A 351 29.71 31.13 61.14
N LEU A 352 28.41 30.81 61.13
CA LEU A 352 27.50 31.13 62.22
C LEU A 352 27.84 30.36 63.50
N GLU A 353 28.17 29.07 63.40
CA GLU A 353 28.59 28.24 64.55
C GLU A 353 29.93 28.73 65.14
N GLU A 354 30.89 29.13 64.31
CA GLU A 354 32.16 29.74 64.73
C GLU A 354 31.95 31.13 65.36
N PHE A 355 31.09 31.97 64.78
CA PHE A 355 30.75 33.28 65.32
C PHE A 355 30.09 33.18 66.70
N HIS A 356 29.06 32.34 66.86
CA HIS A 356 28.42 32.10 68.16
C HIS A 356 29.40 31.51 69.19
N GLN A 357 30.30 30.61 68.78
CA GLN A 357 31.35 30.10 69.67
C GLN A 357 32.37 31.18 70.08
N SER A 358 32.69 32.12 69.19
CA SER A 358 33.60 33.23 69.48
C SER A 358 32.95 34.24 70.43
N ASP A 359 31.69 34.59 70.19
CA ASP A 359 30.91 35.50 71.04
C ASP A 359 30.70 34.92 72.45
N LEU A 360 30.30 33.64 72.56
CA LEU A 360 30.19 32.96 73.85
C LEU A 360 31.53 32.91 74.61
N LYS A 361 32.66 32.75 73.92
CA LYS A 361 33.99 32.84 74.55
C LYS A 361 34.28 34.26 75.02
N ALA A 362 34.00 35.28 74.21
CA ALA A 362 34.18 36.68 74.58
C ALA A 362 33.34 37.07 75.81
N GLN A 363 32.07 36.69 75.85
CA GLN A 363 31.18 36.90 77.01
C GLN A 363 31.72 36.19 78.27
N VAL A 364 32.28 34.99 78.14
CA VAL A 364 32.87 34.25 79.28
C VAL A 364 34.18 34.87 79.77
N GLU A 365 35.07 35.32 78.88
CA GLU A 365 36.29 36.03 79.29
C GLU A 365 35.99 37.43 79.87
N GLU A 366 34.97 38.13 79.37
CA GLU A 366 34.51 39.38 80.00
C GLU A 366 33.88 39.14 81.38
N ALA A 367 33.04 38.12 81.54
CA ALA A 367 32.49 37.76 82.84
C ALA A 367 33.60 37.39 83.85
N LYS A 368 34.62 36.63 83.42
CA LYS A 368 35.82 36.36 84.23
C LYS A 368 36.55 37.64 84.61
N ARG A 369 36.83 38.53 83.65
CA ARG A 369 37.47 39.83 83.89
C ARG A 369 36.72 40.63 84.96
N MET A 370 35.39 40.74 84.83
CA MET A 370 34.55 41.42 85.83
C MET A 370 34.65 40.76 87.21
N PHE A 371 34.58 39.43 87.31
CA PHE A 371 34.76 38.74 88.59
C PHE A 371 36.17 38.87 89.17
N GLU A 372 37.20 38.98 88.34
CA GLU A 372 38.58 39.22 88.80
C GLU A 372 38.77 40.66 89.28
N GLU A 373 38.19 41.64 88.60
CA GLU A 373 38.12 43.05 89.03
C GLU A 373 37.35 43.21 90.35
N GLU A 374 36.18 42.58 90.49
CA GLU A 374 35.41 42.55 91.75
C GLU A 374 36.22 41.91 92.90
N ARG A 375 36.91 40.79 92.63
CA ARG A 375 37.77 40.12 93.63
C ARG A 375 38.98 40.97 94.01
N GLU A 376 39.63 41.62 93.04
CA GLU A 376 40.69 42.58 93.31
C GLU A 376 40.18 43.77 94.14
N GLU A 377 39.01 44.32 93.83
CA GLU A 377 38.40 45.38 94.63
C GLU A 377 38.12 44.93 96.07
N VAL A 378 37.56 43.74 96.27
CA VAL A 378 37.32 43.18 97.61
C VAL A 378 38.65 42.98 98.36
N VAL A 379 39.68 42.44 97.70
CA VAL A 379 41.02 42.29 98.29
C VAL A 379 41.64 43.64 98.64
N LYS A 380 41.52 44.66 97.78
CA LYS A 380 42.00 46.04 98.05
C LYS A 380 41.26 46.66 99.23
N LYS A 381 39.93 46.53 99.30
CA LYS A 381 39.10 47.00 100.42
C LYS A 381 39.49 46.32 101.75
N LEU A 382 39.64 45.00 101.76
CA LEU A 382 40.09 44.23 102.94
C LEU A 382 41.52 44.55 103.34
N THR A 383 42.43 44.76 102.38
CA THR A 383 43.83 45.13 102.64
C THR A 383 43.92 46.51 103.28
N ASN A 384 43.15 47.49 102.78
CA ASN A 384 43.09 48.82 103.36
C ASN A 384 42.50 48.78 104.78
N GLN A 385 41.41 48.03 105.01
CA GLN A 385 40.83 47.82 106.34
C GLN A 385 41.86 47.21 107.31
N TRP A 386 42.57 46.17 106.90
CA TRP A 386 43.63 45.56 107.71
C TRP A 386 44.79 46.53 107.98
N GLN A 387 45.17 47.38 107.03
CA GLN A 387 46.18 48.43 107.23
C GLN A 387 45.71 49.51 108.22
N GLU A 388 44.45 49.93 108.15
CA GLU A 388 43.84 50.86 109.11
C GLU A 388 43.77 50.25 110.52
N GLU A 389 43.31 49.01 110.65
CA GLU A 389 43.27 48.29 111.93
C GLU A 389 44.68 48.08 112.50
N ARG A 390 45.65 47.72 111.66
CA ARG A 390 47.05 47.57 112.05
C ARG A 390 47.63 48.91 112.53
N ALA A 391 47.41 49.99 111.80
CA ALA A 391 47.87 51.32 112.19
C ALA A 391 47.25 51.78 113.51
N ARG A 392 45.94 51.59 113.71
CA ARG A 392 45.25 51.89 114.99
C ARG A 392 45.79 51.06 116.15
N LEU A 393 46.11 49.79 115.93
CA LEU A 393 46.70 48.92 116.97
C LEU A 393 48.14 49.32 117.30
N ASP A 394 48.95 49.69 116.31
CA ASP A 394 50.30 50.19 116.53
C ASP A 394 50.29 51.58 117.20
N GLU A 395 49.33 52.45 116.86
CA GLU A 395 49.09 53.74 117.52
C GLU A 395 48.69 53.55 118.99
N GLN A 396 47.67 52.74 119.28
CA GLN A 396 47.25 52.40 120.66
C GLN A 396 48.38 51.74 121.48
N ASN A 397 49.21 50.92 120.85
CA ASN A 397 50.38 50.30 121.50
C ASN A 397 51.46 51.36 121.78
N ASN A 398 51.74 52.28 120.86
CA ASN A 398 52.66 53.39 121.09
C ASN A 398 52.16 54.34 122.19
N GLU A 399 50.87 54.68 122.22
CA GLU A 399 50.24 55.44 123.32
C GLU A 399 50.38 54.70 124.66
N SER A 400 50.08 53.41 124.70
CA SER A 400 50.20 52.58 125.91
C SER A 400 51.65 52.49 126.41
N LEU A 401 52.61 52.33 125.49
CA LEU A 401 54.04 52.33 125.80
C LEU A 401 54.52 53.71 126.26
N GLN A 402 54.02 54.80 125.69
CA GLN A 402 54.33 56.16 126.15
C GLN A 402 53.81 56.38 127.57
N VAL A 403 52.56 56.01 127.88
CA VAL A 403 52.01 56.12 129.24
C VAL A 403 52.82 55.30 130.25
N LEU A 404 53.23 54.08 129.89
CA LEU A 404 54.10 53.25 130.74
C LEU A 404 55.51 53.87 130.93
N LEU A 405 56.09 54.47 129.89
CA LEU A 405 57.38 55.18 129.99
C LEU A 405 57.28 56.45 130.84
N GLU A 406 56.18 57.21 130.71
CA GLU A 406 55.90 58.38 131.56
C GLU A 406 55.67 57.96 133.02
N GLU A 407 54.96 56.86 133.28
CA GLU A 407 54.82 56.29 134.61
C GLU A 407 56.16 55.86 135.22
N GLU A 408 57.00 55.14 134.49
CA GLU A 408 58.33 54.71 134.97
C GLU A 408 59.28 55.89 135.17
N MET A 409 59.27 56.89 134.28
CA MET A 409 59.98 58.16 134.51
C MET A 409 59.50 58.86 135.78
N LEU A 410 58.19 58.89 136.03
CA LEU A 410 57.61 59.57 137.19
C LEU A 410 57.85 58.78 138.50
N LYS A 411 57.98 57.45 138.43
CA LYS A 411 58.50 56.59 139.53
C LYS A 411 59.98 56.91 139.81
N LEU A 412 60.83 56.95 138.78
CA LEU A 412 62.25 57.29 138.91
C LEU A 412 62.49 58.70 139.47
N VAL A 413 61.70 59.69 139.05
CA VAL A 413 61.75 61.06 139.60
C VAL A 413 61.37 61.06 141.08
N LYS A 414 60.27 60.38 141.47
CA LYS A 414 59.90 60.26 142.90
C LYS A 414 60.97 59.56 143.72
N GLU A 415 61.53 58.47 143.23
CA GLU A 415 62.67 57.81 143.88
C GLU A 415 63.88 58.75 144.02
N GLN A 416 64.14 59.61 143.04
CA GLN A 416 65.23 60.59 143.10
C GLN A 416 64.92 61.72 144.08
N GLU A 417 63.70 62.24 144.13
CA GLU A 417 63.23 63.20 145.14
C GLU A 417 63.31 62.62 146.55
N GLU A 418 62.91 61.36 146.76
CA GLU A 418 63.04 60.65 148.03
C GLU A 418 64.51 60.49 148.44
N LYS A 419 65.39 60.08 147.52
CA LYS A 419 66.85 59.98 147.77
C LYS A 419 67.46 61.34 148.08
N GLU A 420 67.07 62.38 147.35
CA GLU A 420 67.47 63.76 147.65
C GLU A 420 66.99 64.22 149.03
N ASN A 421 65.75 63.91 149.41
CA ASN A 421 65.20 64.32 150.70
C ASN A 421 65.86 63.55 151.86
N GLN A 422 66.15 62.26 151.68
CA GLN A 422 66.98 61.49 152.61
C GLN A 422 68.39 62.09 152.76
N LEU A 423 69.00 62.57 151.68
CA LEU A 423 70.31 63.26 151.71
C LEU A 423 70.22 64.65 152.36
N LYS A 424 69.16 65.42 152.11
CA LYS A 424 68.90 66.72 152.76
C LYS A 424 68.72 66.54 154.27
N GLU A 425 67.91 65.57 154.70
CA GLU A 425 67.78 65.23 156.12
C GLU A 425 69.10 64.74 156.73
N GLN A 426 69.89 63.92 156.02
CA GLN A 426 71.22 63.50 156.49
C GLN A 426 72.12 64.71 156.72
N TRP A 427 72.19 65.62 155.75
CA TRP A 427 72.97 66.86 155.85
C TRP A 427 72.47 67.79 156.95
N GLU A 428 71.16 67.93 157.15
CA GLU A 428 70.59 68.71 158.26
C GLU A 428 70.90 68.07 159.62
N ARG A 429 70.85 66.74 159.72
CA ARG A 429 71.25 65.99 160.92
C ARG A 429 72.74 66.17 161.23
N GLU A 430 73.62 66.08 160.24
CA GLU A 430 75.07 66.34 160.38
C GLU A 430 75.34 67.80 160.75
N ARG A 431 74.67 68.76 160.10
CA ARG A 431 74.77 70.18 160.39
C ARG A 431 74.30 70.51 161.81
N ALA A 432 73.22 69.91 162.29
CA ALA A 432 72.74 70.08 163.66
C ALA A 432 73.75 69.52 164.68
N GLN A 433 74.37 68.36 164.40
CA GLN A 433 75.45 67.80 165.23
C GLN A 433 76.68 68.73 165.24
N LEU A 434 77.07 69.29 164.10
CA LEU A 434 78.15 70.28 164.00
C LEU A 434 77.83 71.58 164.76
N GLN A 435 76.59 72.06 164.72
CA GLN A 435 76.16 73.23 165.51
C GLN A 435 76.21 72.93 167.01
N GLN A 436 75.68 71.80 167.48
CA GLN A 436 75.79 71.38 168.88
C GLN A 436 77.24 71.22 169.33
N HIS A 437 78.13 70.70 168.47
CA HIS A 437 79.55 70.62 168.76
C HIS A 437 80.20 72.02 168.84
N HIS A 438 79.80 72.97 168.00
CA HIS A 438 80.30 74.34 168.03
C HIS A 438 79.81 75.12 169.27
N GLU A 439 78.53 74.96 169.63
CA GLU A 439 77.96 75.51 170.86
C GLU A 439 78.66 74.95 172.10
N LYS A 440 78.92 73.64 172.14
CA LYS A 440 79.68 73.01 173.22
C LYS A 440 81.11 73.58 173.33
N VAL A 441 81.85 73.63 172.23
CA VAL A 441 83.22 74.18 172.20
C VAL A 441 83.27 75.67 172.58
N THR A 442 82.28 76.46 172.20
CA THR A 442 82.21 77.88 172.59
C THR A 442 81.81 78.07 174.05
N LEU A 443 80.93 77.23 174.62
CA LEU A 443 80.64 77.19 176.05
C LEU A 443 81.88 76.77 176.87
N ASP A 444 82.57 75.70 176.47
CA ASP A 444 83.81 75.24 177.13
C ASP A 444 84.88 76.35 177.13
N ARG A 445 84.99 77.11 176.03
CA ARG A 445 85.88 78.28 175.92
C ARG A 445 85.49 79.44 176.83
N ILE A 446 84.19 79.79 176.90
CA ILE A 446 83.69 80.83 177.82
C ILE A 446 83.94 80.46 179.29
N VAL A 447 83.87 79.16 179.63
CA VAL A 447 84.23 78.66 180.97
C VAL A 447 85.73 78.83 181.24
N GLN A 448 86.61 78.53 180.28
CA GLN A 448 88.06 78.78 180.41
C GLN A 448 88.38 80.28 180.55
N GLU A 449 87.76 81.14 179.75
CA GLU A 449 87.98 82.59 179.81
C GLU A 449 87.48 83.20 181.14
N ARG A 450 86.38 82.66 181.72
CA ARG A 450 85.95 83.02 183.09
C ARG A 450 86.95 82.59 184.17
N LEU A 451 87.51 81.38 184.09
CA LEU A 451 88.54 80.90 185.02
C LEU A 451 89.78 81.81 184.99
N GLN A 452 90.26 82.16 183.80
CA GLN A 452 91.42 83.06 183.63
C GLN A 452 91.17 84.46 184.20
N LEU A 453 89.96 85.01 184.03
CA LEU A 453 89.59 86.30 184.62
C LEU A 453 89.52 86.25 186.16
N GLN A 454 89.12 85.12 186.74
CA GLN A 454 89.10 84.92 188.19
C GLN A 454 90.52 84.87 188.77
N GLU A 455 91.45 84.14 188.13
CA GLU A 455 92.88 84.14 188.52
C GLU A 455 93.51 85.54 188.45
N GLN A 456 93.18 86.34 187.43
CA GLN A 456 93.70 87.70 187.27
C GLN A 456 93.22 88.68 188.36
N LEU A 457 92.04 88.44 188.95
CA LEU A 457 91.53 89.25 190.07
C LEU A 457 92.27 88.91 191.37
N GLU A 458 92.49 87.63 191.68
CA GLU A 458 93.30 87.23 192.85
C GLU A 458 94.75 87.76 192.77
N GLN A 459 95.33 87.83 191.57
CA GLN A 459 96.65 88.42 191.35
C GLN A 459 96.70 89.96 191.47
N ARG A 460 95.55 90.64 191.58
CA ARG A 460 95.46 92.08 191.85
C ARG A 460 95.28 92.38 193.33
N GLU A 461 94.43 91.65 194.05
CA GLU A 461 94.25 91.86 195.50
C GLU A 461 95.53 91.62 196.30
N ARG A 462 96.35 90.64 195.88
CA ARG A 462 97.66 90.34 196.49
C ARG A 462 98.74 91.42 196.29
N ARG A 463 98.43 92.54 195.62
CA ARG A 463 99.32 93.70 195.42
C ARG A 463 98.88 94.98 196.17
N LEU A 464 97.91 94.86 197.07
CA LEU A 464 97.43 95.96 197.95
C LEU A 464 97.60 95.64 199.45
N ARG A 465 98.69 94.92 199.78
CA ARG A 465 99.19 94.69 201.15
C ARG A 465 100.72 94.69 201.15
#